data_AF-A0A1D2MKC7-F1
#
_entry.id   AF-A0A1D2MKC7-F1
#
_cell.length_a   1.000
_cell.length_b   1.000
_cell.length_c   1.000
_cell.angle_alpha   90.00
_cell.angle_beta   90.00
_cell.angle_gamma   90.00
#
_symmetry.space_group_name_H-M   'P 1'
#
loop_
_entity.id
_entity.type
_entity.pdbx_description
1 polymer ?
#
loop_
_entity_poly.entity_id
_entity_poly.type
_entity_poly.pdbx_seq_one_letter_code
_entity_poly.pdbx_strand_id
1 'polypeptide(L)'
;MFPAIWAVLRAYAPVITLPAAALVGIIGYALENIISDKYTPYKESIEEQRGERLLQEVDSGKLVDKLEEKKFVPKSIFERNLSPQLRKDVDDKHHK
;
A
#
# COMPACT_ATOMS: atom_id res chain seq x y z
N MET A 1 63.46 21.57 -1.62
CA MET A 1 63.00 20.40 -0.82
C MET A 1 61.49 20.41 -0.58
N PHE A 2 60.93 21.47 0.03
CA PHE A 2 59.48 21.61 0.26
C PHE A 2 58.56 21.52 -0.99
N PRO A 3 58.88 22.14 -2.14
CA PRO A 3 58.04 22.02 -3.33
C PRO A 3 58.05 20.60 -3.94
N ALA A 4 59.14 19.85 -3.78
CA ALA A 4 59.20 18.45 -4.22
C ALA A 4 58.30 17.55 -3.38
N ILE A 5 58.27 17.77 -2.06
CA ILE A 5 57.37 17.05 -1.14
C ILE A 5 55.90 17.33 -1.51
N TRP A 6 55.54 18.59 -1.78
CA TRP A 6 54.19 18.96 -2.22
C TRP A 6 53.79 18.37 -3.57
N ALA A 7 54.73 18.31 -4.52
CA ALA A 7 54.49 17.68 -5.83
C ALA A 7 54.21 16.18 -5.70
N VAL A 8 54.98 15.47 -4.86
CA VAL A 8 54.77 14.05 -4.56
C VAL A 8 53.42 13.86 -3.84
N LEU A 9 53.12 14.66 -2.82
CA LEU A 9 51.85 14.56 -2.10
C LEU A 9 50.66 14.73 -3.05
N ARG A 10 50.68 15.73 -3.95
CA ARG A 10 49.61 15.96 -4.91
C ARG A 10 49.45 14.81 -5.92
N ALA A 11 50.56 14.21 -6.35
CA ALA A 11 50.54 13.10 -7.31
C ALA A 11 49.95 11.82 -6.71
N TYR A 12 50.29 11.50 -5.46
CA TYR A 12 49.85 10.28 -4.79
C TYR A 12 48.61 10.45 -3.92
N ALA A 13 48.19 11.68 -3.63
CA ALA A 13 46.99 11.96 -2.83
C ALA A 13 45.76 11.19 -3.35
N PRO A 14 45.39 11.22 -4.64
CA PRO A 14 44.20 10.51 -5.11
C PRO A 14 44.29 8.99 -4.91
N VAL A 15 45.48 8.43 -5.06
CA VAL A 15 45.73 6.98 -4.92
C VAL A 15 45.53 6.51 -3.48
N ILE A 16 45.81 7.38 -2.51
CA ILE A 16 45.69 7.06 -1.08
C ILE A 16 44.33 7.48 -0.53
N THR A 17 43.84 8.67 -0.92
CA THR A 17 42.61 9.24 -0.36
C THR A 17 41.36 8.55 -0.87
N LEU A 18 41.33 8.09 -2.12
CA LEU A 18 40.17 7.37 -2.66
C LEU A 18 39.89 6.05 -1.93
N PRO A 19 40.84 5.11 -1.76
CA PRO A 19 40.58 3.89 -1.00
C PRO A 19 40.31 4.18 0.47
N ALA A 20 40.98 5.17 1.07
CA ALA A 20 40.70 5.58 2.45
C ALA A 20 39.26 6.10 2.60
N ALA A 21 38.79 6.95 1.69
CA ALA A 21 37.42 7.46 1.68
C ALA A 21 36.40 6.34 1.45
N ALA A 22 36.70 5.39 0.56
CA ALA A 22 35.84 4.23 0.33
C ALA A 22 35.70 3.38 1.61
N LEU A 23 36.80 3.10 2.32
CA LEU A 23 36.77 2.37 3.59
C LEU A 23 35.97 3.11 4.65
N VAL A 24 36.19 4.42 4.81
CA VAL A 24 35.42 5.25 5.74
C VAL A 24 33.93 5.24 5.38
N GLY A 25 33.60 5.31 4.09
CA GLY A 25 32.22 5.22 3.61
C GLY A 25 31.55 3.88 3.92
N ILE A 26 32.26 2.76 3.71
CA ILE A 26 31.76 1.41 4.03
C ILE A 26 31.52 1.27 5.53
N ILE A 27 32.49 1.70 6.35
CA ILE A 27 32.37 1.64 7.81
C ILE A 27 31.23 2.55 8.29
N GLY A 28 31.13 3.76 7.75
CA GLY A 28 30.05 4.71 8.03
C GLY A 28 28.69 4.14 7.68
N TYR A 29 28.54 3.52 6.51
CA TYR A 29 27.31 2.85 6.10
C TYR A 29 26.93 1.69 7.01
N ALA A 30 27.91 0.87 7.44
CA ALA A 30 27.66 -0.21 8.38
C ALA A 30 27.23 0.31 9.77
N LEU A 31 27.89 1.36 10.26
CA LEU A 31 27.53 2.01 11.53
C LEU A 31 26.15 2.69 11.45
N GLU A 32 25.86 3.37 10.34
CA GLU A 32 24.54 3.95 10.10
C GLU A 32 23.48 2.86 10.10
N ASN A 33 23.70 1.71 9.46
CA ASN A 33 22.74 0.60 9.49
C ASN A 33 22.52 0.01 10.89
N ILE A 34 23.52 0.04 11.78
CA ILE A 34 23.39 -0.46 13.16
C ILE A 34 22.67 0.55 14.05
N ILE A 35 22.95 1.85 13.86
CA ILE A 35 22.42 2.93 14.71
C ILE A 35 21.05 3.40 14.21
N SER A 36 20.84 3.40 12.90
CA SER A 36 19.62 3.89 12.28
C SER A 36 18.56 2.81 12.33
N ASP A 37 17.48 3.12 13.04
CA ASP A 37 16.28 2.29 13.12
C ASP A 37 15.48 2.40 11.80
N LYS A 38 16.09 2.05 10.65
CA LYS A 38 15.46 1.99 9.32
C LYS A 38 14.54 0.79 9.18
N TYR A 39 13.83 0.43 10.24
CA TYR A 39 12.68 -0.44 10.16
C TYR A 39 11.52 0.41 9.62
N THR A 40 11.51 0.68 8.31
CA THR A 40 10.26 1.04 7.65
C THR A 40 9.43 -0.23 7.61
N PRO A 41 8.37 -0.37 8.45
CA PRO A 41 7.48 -1.51 8.30
C PRO A 41 6.95 -1.47 6.89
N TYR A 42 7.07 -2.58 6.18
CA TYR A 42 6.44 -2.75 4.89
C TYR A 42 4.94 -2.44 5.07
N LYS A 43 4.50 -1.35 4.45
CA LYS A 43 3.08 -1.04 4.36
C LYS A 43 2.61 -1.64 3.05
N GLU A 44 1.73 -2.61 3.14
CA GLU A 44 1.07 -3.19 1.97
C GLU A 44 0.47 -2.08 1.10
N SER A 45 0.54 -2.30 -0.21
CA SER A 45 -0.10 -1.43 -1.18
C SER A 45 -1.60 -1.34 -0.91
N ILE A 46 -2.23 -0.24 -1.32
CA ILE A 46 -3.68 -0.08 -1.21
C ILE A 46 -4.42 -1.18 -2.00
N GLU A 47 -3.79 -1.73 -3.04
CA GLU A 47 -4.32 -2.85 -3.83
C GLU A 47 -4.29 -4.16 -3.03
N GLU A 48 -3.18 -4.48 -2.38
CA GLU A 48 -3.07 -5.66 -1.50
C GLU A 48 -4.06 -5.56 -0.33
N GLN A 49 -4.12 -4.42 0.36
CA GLN A 49 -5.08 -4.19 1.44
C GLN A 49 -6.55 -4.29 0.97
N ARG A 50 -6.84 -3.99 -0.29
CA ARG A 50 -8.18 -4.18 -0.88
C ARG A 50 -8.43 -5.65 -1.19
N GLY A 51 -7.46 -6.33 -1.79
CA GLY A 51 -7.51 -7.76 -2.08
C GLY A 51 -7.72 -8.58 -0.82
N GLU A 52 -7.00 -8.25 0.26
CA GLU A 52 -7.10 -8.97 1.54
C GLU A 52 -8.44 -8.73 2.22
N ARG A 53 -9.02 -7.52 2.15
CA ARG A 53 -10.39 -7.27 2.60
C ARG A 53 -11.43 -8.05 1.81
N LEU A 54 -11.28 -8.14 0.50
CA LEU A 54 -12.16 -8.94 -0.36
C LEU A 54 -12.07 -10.44 -0.04
N LEU A 55 -10.86 -10.96 0.16
CA LEU A 55 -10.61 -12.33 0.59
C LEU A 55 -11.26 -12.62 1.95
N GLN A 56 -11.09 -11.74 2.93
CA GLN A 56 -11.74 -11.87 4.24
C GLN A 56 -13.27 -11.84 4.14
N GLU A 57 -13.86 -11.04 3.26
CA GLU A 57 -15.31 -11.00 3.02
C GLU A 57 -15.85 -12.28 2.38
N VAL A 58 -15.05 -12.95 1.54
CA VAL A 58 -15.36 -14.26 0.95
C VAL A 58 -15.26 -15.36 2.01
N ASP A 59 -14.15 -15.43 2.74
CA ASP A 59 -13.90 -16.45 3.76
C ASP A 59 -14.87 -16.35 4.94
N SER A 60 -15.30 -15.13 5.30
CA SER A 60 -16.28 -14.92 6.38
C SER A 60 -17.73 -15.22 5.98
N GLY A 61 -18.01 -15.66 4.75
CA GLY A 61 -19.35 -16.03 4.28
C GLY A 61 -20.34 -14.88 4.12
N LYS A 62 -19.97 -13.66 4.55
CA LYS A 62 -20.82 -12.46 4.52
C LYS A 62 -21.31 -12.08 3.14
N LEU A 63 -20.55 -12.41 2.09
CA LEU A 63 -21.00 -12.19 0.72
C LEU A 63 -22.17 -13.10 0.36
N VAL A 64 -22.16 -14.36 0.78
CA VAL A 64 -23.22 -15.32 0.49
C VAL A 64 -24.52 -14.94 1.22
N ASP A 65 -24.42 -14.57 2.50
CA ASP A 65 -25.57 -14.11 3.29
C ASP A 65 -26.22 -12.84 2.71
N LYS A 66 -25.40 -11.93 2.16
CA LYS A 66 -25.87 -10.67 1.54
C LYS A 66 -26.58 -10.88 0.20
N LEU A 67 -26.38 -12.03 -0.45
CA LEU A 67 -27.10 -12.40 -1.67
C LEU A 67 -28.47 -13.01 -1.36
N GLU A 68 -28.62 -13.76 -0.27
CA GLU A 68 -29.89 -14.42 0.08
C GLU A 68 -30.95 -13.46 0.65
N GLU A 69 -30.58 -12.38 1.34
CA GLU A 69 -31.52 -11.55 2.09
C GLU A 69 -32.10 -10.31 1.38
N LYS A 70 -32.05 -10.21 0.05
CA LYS A 70 -32.67 -9.06 -0.64
C LYS A 70 -34.17 -9.23 -0.89
N LYS A 71 -34.97 -9.48 0.17
CA LYS A 71 -36.45 -9.41 0.11
C LYS A 71 -36.98 -8.00 -0.17
N PHE A 72 -36.21 -6.96 0.19
CA PHE A 72 -36.65 -5.56 0.12
C PHE A 72 -36.07 -4.79 -1.07
N VAL A 73 -35.30 -5.43 -1.97
CA VAL A 73 -34.73 -4.73 -3.12
C VAL A 73 -35.67 -4.90 -4.31
N PRO A 74 -36.23 -3.80 -4.85
CA PRO A 74 -37.07 -3.86 -6.04
C PRO A 74 -36.30 -4.49 -7.20
N LYS A 75 -36.93 -5.45 -7.88
CA LYS A 75 -36.35 -6.28 -8.95
C LYS A 75 -36.00 -5.44 -10.19
N SER A 76 -36.61 -4.27 -10.36
CA SER A 76 -36.40 -3.40 -11.52
C SER A 76 -36.41 -1.90 -11.18
N ILE A 77 -35.87 -1.07 -12.08
CA ILE A 77 -35.88 0.41 -11.96
C ILE A 77 -37.32 0.96 -11.96
N PHE A 78 -38.27 0.23 -12.57
CA PHE A 78 -39.67 0.62 -12.61
C PHE A 78 -40.35 0.53 -11.25
N GLU A 79 -40.00 -0.47 -10.43
CA GLU A 79 -40.51 -0.61 -9.06
C GLU A 79 -39.97 0.48 -8.12
N ARG A 80 -38.81 1.08 -8.46
CA ARG A 80 -38.24 2.22 -7.70
C ARG A 80 -38.93 3.55 -8.00
N ASN A 81 -39.53 3.69 -9.18
CA ASN A 81 -40.09 4.95 -9.68
C ASN A 81 -41.61 4.83 -9.91
N LEU A 82 -42.30 4.14 -9.00
CA LEU A 82 -43.76 4.04 -9.06
C LEU A 82 -44.41 5.33 -8.56
N SER A 83 -45.46 5.76 -9.25
CA SER A 83 -46.32 6.83 -8.76
C SER A 83 -47.05 6.37 -7.49
N PRO A 84 -47.45 7.29 -6.58
CA PRO A 84 -48.04 6.93 -5.28
C PRO A 84 -49.32 6.08 -5.36
N GLN A 85 -50.03 6.10 -6.49
CA GLN A 85 -51.22 5.29 -6.74
C GLN A 85 -50.84 3.86 -7.11
N LEU A 86 -49.88 3.71 -8.02
CA LEU A 86 -49.43 2.42 -8.55
C LEU A 86 -48.64 1.60 -7.50
N ARG A 87 -48.02 2.28 -6.53
CA ARG A 87 -47.32 1.62 -5.42
C ARG A 87 -48.28 0.84 -4.51
N LYS A 88 -49.47 1.38 -4.23
CA LYS A 88 -50.48 0.71 -3.39
C LYS A 88 -50.96 -0.59 -4.02
N ASP A 89 -51.20 -0.58 -5.33
CA ASP A 89 -51.66 -1.75 -6.08
C ASP A 89 -50.62 -2.88 -6.13
N VAL A 90 -49.33 -2.53 -6.11
CA VAL A 90 -48.21 -3.49 -6.09
C VAL A 90 -48.04 -4.07 -4.69
N ASP A 91 -48.07 -3.25 -3.64
CA ASP A 91 -47.95 -3.70 -2.25
C ASP A 91 -49.12 -4.64 -1.87
N ASP A 92 -50.35 -4.35 -2.31
CA ASP A 92 -51.54 -5.18 -2.06
C ASP A 92 -51.49 -6.55 -2.79
N LYS A 93 -50.86 -6.62 -3.97
CA LYS A 93 -50.68 -7.88 -4.71
C LYS A 93 -49.58 -8.77 -4.13
N HIS A 94 -48.59 -8.20 -3.45
CA HIS A 94 -47.49 -8.96 -2.84
C HIS A 94 -47.80 -9.46 -1.42
N HIS A 95 -48.91 -9.04 -0.81
CA HIS A 95 -49.38 -9.49 0.51
C HIS A 95 -50.45 -10.61 0.47
N LYS A 96 -50.69 -11.19 -0.70
CA LYS A 96 -51.56 -12.36 -0.90
C LYS A 96 -50.76 -13.55 -1.40
#